data_AF-A0A2V6GYS8-F1
#
_entry.id   AF-A0A2V6GYS8-F1
#
_cell.length_a   1.000
_cell.length_b   1.000
_cell.length_c   1.000
_cell.angle_alpha   90.00
_cell.angle_beta   90.00
_cell.angle_gamma   90.00
#
_symmetry.space_group_name_H-M   'P 1'
#
loop_
_entity.id
_entity.type
_entity.pdbx_description
1 polymer ?
#
loop_
_entity_poly.entity_id
_entity_poly.type
_entity_poly.pdbx_seq_one_letter_code
_entity_poly.pdbx_strand_id
1 'polypeptide(L)'
;MQPPLRRSTIAFATLVSLVPLGLAQSPEPSASDAVRVMMTMNSDGSRTVYKFDDAHHKAVATMTGEDGKTRQRMDYDLDESGRFSSGNVFGPDGRLLFKSRYIYDSAGRPQEETQSAEDGTVLHKIVYSYDQNGKQTGYSIFDGSGKLLGRTIAPSMNPSPSPKSRAKRSR
;
A
#
# COMPACT_ATOMS: atom_id res chain seq x y z
N MET A 1 16.19 0.54 22.12
CA MET A 1 14.81 1.06 22.00
C MET A 1 14.45 1.09 20.52
N GLN A 2 13.62 0.16 20.05
CA GLN A 2 13.15 0.12 18.66
C GLN A 2 11.77 0.81 18.57
N PRO A 3 11.52 1.69 17.60
CA PRO A 3 10.20 2.29 17.43
C PRO A 3 9.25 1.34 16.68
N PRO A 4 7.93 1.38 16.96
CA PRO A 4 6.97 0.44 16.40
C PRO A 4 6.61 0.78 14.94
N LEU A 5 6.71 -0.19 14.02
CA LEU A 5 6.14 -0.08 12.68
C LEU A 5 4.62 -0.28 12.75
N ARG A 6 3.83 0.77 12.48
CA ARG A 6 2.39 0.61 12.27
C ARG A 6 1.76 1.60 11.27
N ARG A 7 1.04 0.96 10.34
CA ARG A 7 -0.20 1.35 9.65
C ARG A 7 -0.06 2.17 8.37
N SER A 8 -0.48 1.56 7.27
CA SER A 8 -1.20 2.24 6.20
C SER A 8 -2.31 1.33 5.67
N THR A 9 -3.53 1.85 5.68
CA THR A 9 -4.73 1.27 5.04
C THR A 9 -5.18 2.30 4.02
N ILE A 10 -5.22 1.95 2.74
CA ILE A 10 -5.68 2.82 1.67
C ILE A 10 -7.13 2.45 1.33
N ALA A 11 -8.00 3.45 1.28
CA ALA A 11 -9.36 3.35 0.74
C ALA A 11 -9.46 4.26 -0.50
N PHE A 12 -9.90 3.69 -1.63
CA PHE A 12 -10.11 4.40 -2.88
C PHE A 12 -11.50 5.05 -2.90
N ALA A 13 -11.57 6.34 -3.25
CA ALA A 13 -12.81 7.00 -3.62
C ALA A 13 -12.53 7.95 -4.80
N THR A 14 -13.12 7.66 -5.96
CA THR A 14 -13.02 8.48 -7.19
C THR A 14 -14.18 9.47 -7.26
N LEU A 15 -13.87 10.75 -7.40
CA LEU A 15 -14.83 11.81 -7.71
C LEU A 15 -14.69 12.18 -9.20
N VAL A 16 -15.78 12.04 -9.96
CA VAL A 16 -15.87 12.42 -11.37
C VAL A 16 -16.39 13.85 -11.47
N SER A 17 -15.70 14.72 -12.22
CA SER A 17 -16.27 15.97 -12.71
C SER A 17 -16.07 16.09 -14.22
N LEU A 18 -17.16 16.53 -14.87
CA LEU A 18 -17.41 16.54 -16.31
C LEU A 18 -17.41 17.99 -16.81
N VAL A 19 -16.66 18.32 -17.87
CA VAL A 19 -16.89 19.49 -18.75
C VAL A 19 -16.41 19.18 -20.17
N PRO A 20 -17.15 19.53 -21.25
CA PRO A 20 -16.82 19.11 -22.62
C PRO A 20 -16.19 20.19 -23.53
N LEU A 21 -15.63 19.66 -24.63
CA LEU A 21 -15.42 20.22 -25.99
C LEU A 21 -14.29 21.23 -26.27
N GLY A 22 -13.36 20.78 -27.12
CA GLY A 22 -12.50 21.60 -27.99
C GLY A 22 -11.75 20.70 -28.97
N LEU A 23 -12.15 20.73 -30.26
CA LEU A 23 -11.53 19.94 -31.33
C LEU A 23 -10.11 20.43 -31.65
N ALA A 24 -9.12 19.64 -31.24
CA ALA A 24 -7.82 19.57 -31.88
C ALA A 24 -7.27 18.16 -31.61
N GLN A 25 -7.40 17.25 -32.58
CA GLN A 25 -6.75 15.94 -32.50
C GLN A 25 -5.25 16.13 -32.77
N SER A 26 -4.53 16.60 -31.75
CA SER A 26 -3.13 16.18 -31.56
C SER A 26 -3.11 14.64 -31.54
N PRO A 27 -2.09 13.98 -32.12
CA PRO A 27 -2.01 12.52 -32.02
C PRO A 27 -2.14 12.16 -30.54
N GLU A 28 -3.19 11.43 -30.17
CA GLU A 28 -3.32 10.96 -28.81
C GLU A 28 -2.06 10.13 -28.55
N PRO A 29 -1.25 10.46 -27.52
CA PRO A 29 -0.19 9.56 -27.13
C PRO A 29 -0.89 8.22 -26.90
N SER A 30 -0.46 7.20 -27.65
CA SER A 30 -0.88 5.82 -27.37
C SER A 30 -0.81 5.65 -25.87
N ALA A 31 -1.87 5.17 -25.22
CA ALA A 31 -1.95 5.08 -23.77
C ALA A 31 -0.74 4.35 -23.14
N SER A 32 0.02 3.60 -23.96
CA SER A 32 1.29 2.96 -23.63
C SER A 32 2.46 3.91 -23.36
N ASP A 33 2.52 5.11 -23.95
CA ASP A 33 3.71 6.01 -23.89
C ASP A 33 3.57 7.13 -22.85
N ALA A 34 2.45 7.15 -22.12
CA ALA A 34 2.18 8.15 -21.10
C ALA A 34 2.73 7.73 -19.74
N VAL A 35 3.66 8.53 -19.19
CA VAL A 35 4.11 8.36 -17.80
C VAL A 35 2.97 8.76 -16.85
N ARG A 36 2.46 7.80 -16.07
CA ARG A 36 1.43 8.08 -15.07
C ARG A 36 2.07 8.44 -13.74
N VAL A 37 1.56 9.47 -13.07
CA VAL A 37 2.04 9.90 -11.75
C VAL A 37 0.90 9.82 -10.75
N MET A 38 1.12 9.16 -9.62
CA MET A 38 0.16 9.06 -8.52
C MET A 38 0.83 9.53 -7.23
N MET A 39 0.10 10.25 -6.39
CA MET A 39 0.59 10.68 -5.08
C MET A 39 -0.36 10.23 -3.98
N THR A 40 0.21 9.73 -2.90
CA THR A 40 -0.52 9.29 -1.70
C THR A 40 -0.02 10.08 -0.49
N MET A 41 -0.94 10.63 0.30
CA MET A 41 -0.63 11.18 1.62
C MET A 41 -0.76 10.06 2.65
N ASN A 42 0.28 9.87 3.45
CA ASN A 42 0.30 8.90 4.54
C ASN A 42 -0.21 9.57 5.82
N SER A 43 -0.78 8.78 6.73
CA SER A 43 -1.37 9.32 7.98
C SER A 43 -0.36 9.97 8.93
N ASP A 44 0.93 9.70 8.73
CA ASP A 44 2.05 10.30 9.49
C ASP A 44 2.55 11.62 8.89
N GLY A 45 1.80 12.21 7.93
CA GLY A 45 2.16 13.45 7.26
C GLY A 45 3.18 13.29 6.12
N SER A 46 3.78 12.11 5.99
CA SER A 46 4.64 11.81 4.84
C SER A 46 3.81 11.66 3.56
N ARG A 47 4.46 11.76 2.40
CA ARG A 47 3.84 11.54 1.10
C ARG A 47 4.66 10.57 0.27
N THR A 48 3.99 9.77 -0.54
CA THR A 48 4.64 8.89 -1.50
C THR A 48 4.20 9.26 -2.91
N VAL A 49 5.16 9.55 -3.78
CA VAL A 49 4.93 9.84 -5.19
C VAL A 49 5.40 8.66 -6.02
N TYR A 50 4.49 8.10 -6.83
CA TYR A 50 4.72 7.01 -7.76
C TYR A 50 4.79 7.57 -9.18
N LYS A 51 5.76 7.10 -9.94
CA LYS A 51 5.88 7.33 -11.39
C LYS A 51 5.87 5.97 -12.07
N PHE A 52 4.91 5.76 -12.95
CA PHE A 52 4.71 4.51 -13.68
C PHE A 52 5.18 4.69 -15.12
N ASP A 53 5.93 3.70 -15.57
CA ASP A 53 6.33 3.49 -16.95
C ASP A 53 5.66 2.20 -17.40
N ASP A 54 4.42 2.34 -17.85
CA ASP A 54 3.54 1.21 -18.18
C ASP A 54 4.09 0.45 -19.42
N ALA A 55 4.78 1.13 -20.35
CA ALA A 55 5.44 0.50 -21.49
C ALA A 55 6.54 -0.50 -21.06
N HIS A 56 7.34 -0.12 -20.06
CA HIS A 56 8.47 -0.93 -19.60
C HIS A 56 8.14 -1.82 -18.39
N HIS A 57 6.89 -1.82 -17.92
CA HIS A 57 6.47 -2.54 -16.72
C HIS A 57 7.31 -2.15 -15.49
N LYS A 58 7.54 -0.84 -15.31
CA LYS A 58 8.32 -0.30 -14.19
C LYS A 58 7.54 0.76 -13.43
N ALA A 59 7.88 0.91 -12.15
CA ALA A 59 7.48 2.09 -11.39
C ALA A 59 8.58 2.52 -10.45
N VAL A 60 8.65 3.82 -10.15
CA VAL A 60 9.52 4.36 -9.10
C VAL A 60 8.64 5.08 -8.09
N ALA A 61 8.81 4.76 -6.82
CA ALA A 61 8.20 5.49 -5.73
C ALA A 61 9.24 6.26 -4.93
N THR A 62 8.89 7.46 -4.48
CA THR A 62 9.70 8.24 -3.54
C THR A 62 8.83 8.67 -2.37
N MET A 63 9.25 8.29 -1.17
CA MET A 63 8.58 8.70 0.06
C MET A 63 9.33 9.87 0.68
N THR A 64 8.61 10.96 0.92
CA THR A 64 9.12 12.19 1.53
C THR A 64 8.42 12.40 2.86
N GLY A 65 9.17 12.65 3.93
CA GLY A 65 8.61 12.99 5.23
C GLY A 65 7.89 14.34 5.21
N GLU A 66 7.14 14.63 6.28
CA GLU A 66 6.49 15.94 6.47
C GLU A 66 7.50 17.10 6.44
N ASP A 67 8.74 16.85 6.87
CA ASP A 67 9.87 17.78 6.81
C ASP A 67 10.46 18.01 5.41
N GLY A 68 9.85 17.43 4.37
CA GLY A 68 10.30 17.55 2.99
C GLY A 68 11.53 16.71 2.64
N LYS A 69 12.09 15.93 3.58
CA LYS A 69 13.24 15.07 3.33
C LYS A 69 12.82 13.71 2.78
N THR A 70 13.50 13.25 1.74
CA THR A 70 13.33 11.88 1.24
C THR A 70 13.70 10.89 2.34
N ARG A 71 12.82 9.92 2.57
CA ARG A 71 13.00 8.85 3.54
C ARG A 71 13.34 7.54 2.85
N GLN A 72 12.68 7.27 1.72
CA GLN A 72 12.89 6.05 0.96
C GLN A 72 12.66 6.29 -0.53
N ARG A 73 13.34 5.48 -1.33
CA ARG A 73 13.05 5.29 -2.75
C ARG A 73 12.73 3.82 -2.97
N MET A 74 11.77 3.52 -3.83
CA MET A 74 11.50 2.15 -4.27
C MET A 74 11.54 2.09 -5.79
N ASP A 75 12.26 1.12 -6.33
CA ASP A 75 12.25 0.81 -7.76
C ASP A 75 11.51 -0.53 -7.93
N TYR A 76 10.42 -0.55 -8.70
CA TYR A 76 9.51 -1.67 -8.86
C TYR A 76 9.52 -2.25 -10.28
N ASP A 77 9.31 -3.57 -10.34
CA ASP A 77 8.86 -4.29 -11.51
C ASP A 77 7.34 -4.51 -11.42
N LEU A 78 6.67 -4.44 -12.56
CA LEU A 78 5.24 -4.71 -12.68
C LEU A 78 5.01 -6.02 -13.42
N ASP A 79 3.96 -6.74 -13.04
CA ASP A 79 3.44 -7.88 -13.80
C ASP A 79 2.65 -7.41 -15.03
N GLU A 80 2.22 -8.36 -15.87
CA GLU A 80 1.45 -8.09 -17.11
C GLU A 80 0.11 -7.38 -16.85
N SER A 81 -0.38 -7.40 -15.61
CA SER A 81 -1.60 -6.70 -15.19
C SER A 81 -1.30 -5.30 -14.64
N GLY A 82 -0.05 -4.85 -14.69
CA GLY A 82 0.41 -3.56 -14.16
C GLY A 82 0.50 -3.52 -12.64
N ARG A 83 0.53 -4.66 -11.95
CA ARG A 83 0.63 -4.76 -10.48
C ARG A 83 2.08 -4.98 -10.07
N PHE A 84 2.49 -4.52 -8.89
CA PHE A 84 3.85 -4.73 -8.41
C PHE A 84 4.20 -6.21 -8.28
N SER A 85 5.18 -6.71 -9.01
CA SER A 85 5.67 -8.09 -8.86
C SER A 85 6.84 -8.17 -7.88
N SER A 86 7.75 -7.20 -7.95
CA SER A 86 8.93 -7.07 -7.13
C SER A 86 9.37 -5.63 -6.96
N GLY A 87 10.21 -5.35 -5.97
CA GLY A 87 10.85 -4.05 -5.85
C GLY A 87 12.07 -4.04 -4.96
N ASN A 88 12.93 -3.04 -5.17
CA ASN A 88 14.08 -2.76 -4.33
C ASN A 88 13.78 -1.50 -3.51
N VAL A 89 13.94 -1.59 -2.18
CA VAL A 89 13.67 -0.47 -1.27
C VAL A 89 14.98 0.09 -0.74
N PHE A 90 15.20 1.38 -0.97
CA PHE A 90 16.40 2.09 -0.60
C PHE A 90 16.14 3.10 0.52
N GLY A 91 17.14 3.26 1.38
CA GLY A 91 17.17 4.28 2.41
C GLY A 91 17.43 5.69 1.85
N PRO A 92 17.43 6.71 2.71
CA PRO A 92 17.69 8.09 2.28
C PRO A 92 19.14 8.31 1.83
N ASP A 93 20.05 7.41 2.22
CA ASP A 93 21.46 7.34 1.81
C ASP A 93 21.66 6.55 0.50
N GLY A 94 20.58 6.05 -0.11
CA GLY A 94 20.62 5.25 -1.33
C GLY A 94 21.03 3.80 -1.12
N ARG A 95 21.27 3.35 0.13
CA ARG A 95 21.59 1.94 0.39
C ARG A 95 20.36 1.06 0.30
N LEU A 96 20.52 -0.12 -0.29
CA LEU A 96 19.46 -1.12 -0.32
C LEU A 96 19.14 -1.58 1.11
N LEU A 97 17.87 -1.46 1.50
CA LEU A 97 17.37 -1.92 2.79
C LEU A 97 16.89 -3.37 2.67
N PHE A 98 16.08 -3.66 1.65
CA PHE A 98 15.55 -4.98 1.34
C PHE A 98 14.96 -5.04 -0.06
N LYS A 99 14.73 -6.26 -0.55
CA LYS A 99 13.99 -6.58 -1.76
C LYS A 99 12.60 -7.08 -1.36
N SER A 100 11.57 -6.70 -2.10
CA SER A 100 10.19 -7.14 -1.90
C SER A 100 9.72 -7.98 -3.08
N ARG A 101 8.88 -8.99 -2.81
CA ARG A 101 8.12 -9.77 -3.80
C ARG A 101 6.67 -9.89 -3.35
N TYR A 102 5.74 -9.69 -4.26
CA TYR A 102 4.30 -9.67 -3.97
C TYR A 102 3.58 -10.87 -4.56
N ILE A 103 2.61 -11.39 -3.81
CA ILE A 103 1.67 -12.42 -4.26
C ILE A 103 0.26 -11.85 -4.09
N TYR A 104 -0.60 -12.12 -5.07
CA TYR A 104 -1.96 -11.62 -5.11
C TYR A 104 -2.97 -12.74 -5.01
N ASP A 105 -4.12 -12.46 -4.41
CA ASP A 105 -5.25 -13.37 -4.41
C ASP A 105 -6.00 -13.36 -5.76
N SER A 106 -7.02 -14.22 -5.89
CA SER A 106 -7.84 -14.31 -7.10
C SER A 106 -8.67 -13.05 -7.41
N ALA A 107 -8.86 -12.17 -6.43
CA ALA A 107 -9.50 -10.87 -6.62
C ALA A 107 -8.49 -9.77 -7.01
N GLY A 108 -7.21 -10.13 -7.17
CA GLY A 108 -6.14 -9.22 -7.55
C GLY A 108 -5.64 -8.32 -6.41
N ARG A 109 -5.94 -8.65 -5.16
CA ARG A 109 -5.50 -7.90 -3.98
C ARG A 109 -4.18 -8.47 -3.46
N PRO A 110 -3.26 -7.64 -2.91
CA PRO A 110 -2.04 -8.14 -2.27
C PRO A 110 -2.38 -9.13 -1.17
N GLN A 111 -2.00 -10.39 -1.33
CA GLN A 111 -2.20 -11.42 -0.33
C GLN A 111 -0.98 -11.50 0.58
N GLU A 112 0.22 -11.46 0.00
CA GLU A 112 1.48 -11.57 0.72
C GLU A 112 2.57 -10.66 0.14
N GLU A 113 3.46 -10.18 1.00
CA GLU A 113 4.75 -9.58 0.64
C GLU A 113 5.87 -10.36 1.34
N THR A 114 6.89 -10.76 0.60
CA THR A 114 8.12 -11.31 1.18
C THR A 114 9.25 -10.30 1.03
N GLN A 115 9.87 -9.93 2.14
CA GLN A 115 11.01 -9.03 2.21
C GLN A 115 12.28 -9.81 2.49
N SER A 116 13.29 -9.65 1.65
CA SER A 116 14.58 -10.33 1.77
C SER A 116 15.75 -9.36 1.75
N ALA A 117 16.86 -9.77 2.36
CA ALA A 117 18.14 -9.10 2.21
C ALA A 117 18.66 -9.23 0.76
N GLU A 118 19.78 -8.57 0.48
CA GLU A 118 20.41 -8.59 -0.83
C GLU A 118 20.82 -10.02 -1.27
N ASP A 119 21.28 -10.83 -0.30
CA ASP A 119 21.70 -12.23 -0.47
C ASP A 119 20.54 -13.22 -0.59
N GLY A 120 19.29 -12.74 -0.50
CA GLY A 120 18.08 -13.57 -0.58
C GLY A 120 17.58 -14.10 0.76
N THR A 121 18.27 -13.84 1.87
CA THR A 121 17.79 -14.21 3.21
C THR A 121 16.45 -13.54 3.50
N VAL A 122 15.42 -14.32 3.81
CA VAL A 122 14.09 -13.79 4.15
C VAL A 122 14.15 -13.09 5.51
N LEU A 123 13.86 -11.80 5.52
CA LEU A 123 13.79 -10.98 6.72
C LEU A 123 12.37 -11.03 7.30
N HIS A 124 11.39 -10.76 6.45
CA HIS A 124 9.99 -10.69 6.86
C HIS A 124 9.06 -11.29 5.81
N LYS A 125 7.97 -11.90 6.29
CA LYS A 125 6.79 -12.21 5.48
C LYS A 125 5.59 -11.46 6.04
N ILE A 126 4.92 -10.69 5.21
CA ILE A 126 3.74 -9.92 5.56
C ILE A 126 2.54 -10.55 4.86
N VAL A 127 1.49 -10.89 5.62
CA VAL A 127 0.25 -11.48 5.09
C VAL A 127 -0.89 -10.51 5.38
N TYR A 128 -1.59 -10.08 4.34
CA TYR A 128 -2.67 -9.11 4.44
C TYR A 128 -4.00 -9.80 4.73
N SER A 129 -4.88 -9.11 5.46
CA SER A 129 -6.21 -9.61 5.82
C SER A 129 -7.28 -8.66 5.32
N TYR A 130 -8.37 -9.23 4.82
CA TYR A 130 -9.50 -8.51 4.22
C TYR A 130 -10.82 -8.99 4.80
N ASP A 131 -11.83 -8.12 4.84
CA ASP A 131 -13.21 -8.53 5.10
C ASP A 131 -13.89 -9.07 3.83
N GLN A 132 -15.14 -9.51 3.98
CA GLN A 132 -15.98 -10.05 2.90
C GLN A 132 -16.25 -9.03 1.78
N ASN A 133 -16.18 -7.74 2.08
CA ASN A 133 -16.40 -6.67 1.11
C ASN A 133 -15.12 -6.24 0.39
N GLY A 134 -14.01 -6.90 0.68
CA GLY A 134 -12.74 -6.61 0.04
C GLY A 134 -11.88 -5.58 0.76
N LYS A 135 -12.34 -5.03 1.89
CA LYS A 135 -11.63 -3.97 2.59
C LYS A 135 -10.54 -4.58 3.48
N GLN A 136 -9.33 -4.03 3.39
CA GLN A 136 -8.22 -4.49 4.22
C GLN A 136 -8.53 -4.23 5.70
N THR A 137 -8.53 -5.29 6.48
CA THR A 137 -8.79 -5.28 7.93
C THR A 137 -7.50 -5.40 8.73
N GLY A 138 -6.36 -5.73 8.12
CA GLY A 138 -5.14 -5.91 8.86
C GLY A 138 -3.99 -6.52 8.08
N TYR A 139 -2.96 -6.90 8.82
CA TYR A 139 -1.85 -7.70 8.34
C TYR A 139 -1.12 -8.40 9.50
N SER A 140 -0.43 -9.49 9.21
CA SER A 140 0.47 -10.19 10.14
C SER A 140 1.88 -10.20 9.58
N ILE A 141 2.88 -10.03 10.43
CA ILE A 141 4.30 -10.04 10.09
C ILE A 141 4.95 -11.26 10.75
N PHE A 142 5.64 -12.05 9.95
CA PHE A 142 6.42 -13.22 10.36
C PHE A 142 7.90 -12.97 10.07
N ASP A 143 8.79 -13.62 10.81
CA ASP A 143 10.20 -13.70 10.44
C ASP A 143 10.45 -14.77 9.36
N GLY A 144 11.69 -14.91 8.91
CA GLY A 144 12.08 -15.92 7.91
C GLY A 144 11.90 -17.37 8.34
N SER A 145 11.70 -17.65 9.64
CA SER A 145 11.36 -18.99 10.15
C SER A 145 9.87 -19.27 10.18
N GLY A 146 9.04 -18.26 9.89
CA GLY A 146 7.59 -18.33 9.98
C GLY A 146 7.03 -18.02 11.38
N LYS A 147 7.86 -17.55 12.32
CA LYS A 147 7.38 -17.13 13.64
C LYS A 147 6.74 -15.76 13.54
N LEU A 148 5.56 -15.61 14.15
CA LEU A 148 4.82 -14.36 14.20
C LEU A 148 5.57 -13.30 15.03
N LEU A 149 5.91 -12.18 14.40
CA LEU A 149 6.51 -11.00 15.03
C LEU A 149 5.46 -9.98 15.47
N GLY A 150 4.36 -9.85 14.72
CA GLY A 150 3.33 -8.88 15.07
C GLY A 150 2.11 -8.95 14.16
N ARG A 151 1.01 -8.32 14.60
CA ARG A 151 -0.22 -8.19 13.81
C ARG A 151 -0.86 -6.81 13.97
N THR A 152 -1.45 -6.32 12.91
CA THR A 152 -2.32 -5.15 12.89
C THR A 152 -3.71 -5.55 12.49
N ILE A 153 -4.69 -5.07 13.26
CA ILE A 153 -6.11 -5.20 12.98
C ILE A 153 -6.65 -3.78 13.02
N ALA A 154 -7.37 -3.37 11.98
CA ALA A 154 -8.15 -2.16 11.98
C ALA A 154 -9.20 -2.29 13.09
N PRO A 155 -9.44 -1.24 13.90
CA PRO A 155 -10.54 -1.29 14.84
C PRO A 155 -11.83 -1.55 14.04
N SER A 156 -12.44 -2.72 14.25
CA SER A 156 -13.84 -2.88 13.90
C SER A 156 -14.60 -1.79 14.65
N MET A 157 -15.47 -1.05 13.96
CA MET A 157 -16.51 -0.30 14.66
C MET A 157 -17.33 -1.35 15.40
N ASN A 158 -17.00 -1.61 16.66
CA ASN A 158 -17.82 -2.45 17.52
C ASN A 158 -19.21 -1.79 17.52
N PRO A 159 -20.30 -2.49 17.18
CA PRO A 159 -21.62 -1.96 17.47
C PRO A 159 -21.66 -1.70 18.97
N SER A 160 -21.84 -0.43 19.34
CA SER A 160 -21.98 0.01 20.72
C SER A 160 -22.96 -0.92 21.43
N PRO A 161 -22.66 -1.45 22.64
CA PRO A 161 -23.64 -2.22 23.38
C PRO A 161 -24.84 -1.31 23.61
N SER A 162 -25.97 -1.66 22.99
CA SER A 162 -27.23 -0.94 23.16
C SER A 162 -27.50 -0.77 24.65
N PRO A 163 -27.88 0.42 25.14
CA PRO A 163 -28.11 0.61 26.56
C PRO A 163 -29.28 -0.30 26.97
N LYS A 164 -29.00 -1.24 27.89
CA LYS A 164 -30.02 -2.08 28.50
C LYS A 164 -31.12 -1.18 29.07
N SER A 165 -32.35 -1.36 28.61
CA SER A 165 -33.53 -0.68 29.16
C SER A 165 -33.62 -0.97 30.66
N ARG A 166 -33.35 0.03 31.49
CA ARG A 166 -33.58 -0.03 32.94
C ARG A 166 -35.08 -0.06 33.17
N ALA A 167 -35.61 -1.26 33.45
CA ALA A 167 -36.97 -1.42 33.93
C ALA A 167 -37.13 -0.60 35.24
N LYS A 168 -37.99 0.43 35.21
CA LYS A 168 -38.44 1.13 36.41
C LYS A 168 -39.25 0.12 37.24
N ARG A 169 -38.71 -0.28 38.39
CA ARG A 169 -39.50 -0.90 39.46
C ARG A 169 -40.43 0.18 40.03
N SER A 170 -41.73 0.01 39.80
CA SER A 170 -42.79 0.73 40.49
C SER A 170 -42.91 0.20 41.92
N ARG A 171 -42.88 1.08 42.89
CA ARG A 171 -43.54 0.93 44.20
C ARG A 171 -43.91 2.31 44.71
#